data_AF-A0A5C7JH57-F1
#
_entry.id   AF-A0A5C7JH57-F1
#
_cell.length_a   1.000
_cell.length_b   1.000
_cell.length_c   1.000
_cell.angle_alpha   90.00
_cell.angle_beta   90.00
_cell.angle_gamma   90.00
#
_symmetry.space_group_name_H-M   'P 1'
#
loop_
_entity.id
_entity.type
_entity.pdbx_description
1 polymer ?
#
loop_
_entity_poly.entity_id
_entity_poly.type
_entity_poly.pdbx_seq_one_letter_code
_entity_poly.pdbx_strand_id
1 'polypeptide(L)'
;MTKRGKGRITKCLTLKDMYKYYKSTCKPNEPIEDYKTFSNIIKECNKESVNAIIYESETLRLHHRFGELKVTKYERSYNKAKHKWAIDFKATKENGFTVYFDQPYIYSWQWIKRKAVIKNKSKYKFIPCRAAKRAVPQALKQKIDYFG
;
A
#
# COMPACT_ATOMS: atom_id res chain seq x y z
N MET A 1 2.11 33.86 8.32
CA MET A 1 2.24 32.50 7.74
C MET A 1 1.38 32.39 6.49
N THR A 2 1.97 32.39 5.31
CA THR A 2 1.25 32.19 4.04
C THR A 2 0.67 30.77 3.99
N LYS A 3 -0.65 30.65 3.77
CA LYS A 3 -1.32 29.35 3.57
C LYS A 3 -0.61 28.60 2.44
N ARG A 4 -0.07 27.40 2.72
CA ARG A 4 0.40 26.47 1.68
C ARG A 4 -0.69 26.35 0.62
N GLY A 5 -0.35 26.59 -0.65
CA GLY A 5 -1.31 26.57 -1.75
C GLY A 5 -2.14 25.28 -1.78
N LYS A 6 -3.43 25.38 -2.12
CA LYS A 6 -4.30 24.22 -2.37
C LYS A 6 -3.60 23.33 -3.40
N GLY A 7 -3.28 22.09 -3.03
CA GLY A 7 -2.65 21.13 -3.93
C GLY A 7 -3.49 20.95 -5.20
N ARG A 8 -2.84 20.78 -6.37
CA ARG A 8 -3.52 20.60 -7.67
C ARG A 8 -4.48 19.39 -7.73
N ILE A 9 -4.30 18.40 -6.85
CA ILE A 9 -5.16 17.23 -6.73
C ILE A 9 -5.82 17.29 -5.36
N THR A 10 -7.02 17.86 -5.30
CA THR A 10 -7.84 17.92 -4.07
C THR A 10 -8.86 16.78 -4.00
N LYS A 11 -9.13 16.12 -5.13
CA LYS A 11 -10.15 15.07 -5.23
C LYS A 11 -9.51 13.68 -5.19
N CYS A 12 -10.00 12.82 -4.31
CA CYS A 12 -9.68 11.39 -4.34
C CYS A 12 -10.26 10.78 -5.63
N LEU A 13 -9.39 10.25 -6.49
CA LEU A 13 -9.82 9.54 -7.68
C LEU A 13 -10.39 8.18 -7.30
N THR A 14 -11.55 7.85 -7.88
CA THR A 14 -12.28 6.60 -7.61
C THR A 14 -12.22 5.65 -8.82
N LEU A 15 -12.66 4.40 -8.64
CA LEU A 15 -12.82 3.45 -9.75
C LEU A 15 -13.74 3.99 -10.85
N LYS A 16 -14.75 4.79 -10.50
CA LYS A 16 -15.62 5.44 -11.49
C LYS A 16 -14.88 6.47 -12.31
N ASP A 17 -13.96 7.23 -11.71
CA ASP A 17 -13.14 8.21 -12.44
C ASP A 17 -12.15 7.48 -13.37
N MET A 18 -11.56 6.37 -12.92
CA MET A 18 -10.70 5.52 -13.76
C MET A 18 -11.46 4.92 -14.92
N TYR A 19 -12.70 4.47 -14.71
CA TYR A 19 -13.54 3.93 -15.78
C TYR A 19 -13.94 5.01 -16.81
N LYS A 20 -14.22 6.23 -16.37
CA LYS A 20 -14.44 7.36 -17.29
C LYS A 20 -13.20 7.64 -18.15
N TYR A 21 -12.02 7.59 -17.53
CA TYR A 21 -10.77 7.75 -18.25
C TYR A 21 -10.56 6.60 -19.26
N TYR A 22 -10.74 5.36 -18.84
CA TYR A 22 -10.69 4.17 -19.70
C TYR A 22 -11.57 4.34 -20.96
N LYS A 23 -12.84 4.72 -20.77
CA LYS A 23 -13.77 5.00 -21.87
C LYS A 23 -13.30 6.08 -22.83
N SER A 24 -12.69 7.15 -22.30
CA SER A 24 -12.19 8.24 -23.12
C SER A 24 -10.92 7.88 -23.92
N THR A 25 -10.23 6.81 -23.54
CA THR A 25 -8.99 6.36 -24.20
C THR A 25 -9.20 5.20 -25.18
N CYS A 26 -10.35 4.52 -25.13
CA CYS A 26 -10.69 3.45 -26.08
C CYS A 26 -10.88 4.01 -27.49
N LYS A 27 -10.41 3.27 -28.49
CA LYS A 27 -10.66 3.62 -29.90
C LYS A 27 -12.13 3.36 -30.26
N PRO A 28 -12.70 4.03 -31.28
CA PRO A 28 -14.11 3.89 -31.66
C PRO A 28 -14.56 2.45 -31.93
N ASN A 29 -13.64 1.59 -32.36
CA ASN A 29 -13.91 0.20 -32.75
C ASN A 29 -13.49 -0.83 -31.70
N GLU A 30 -13.03 -0.41 -30.51
CA GLU A 30 -12.67 -1.32 -29.44
C GLU A 30 -13.90 -1.61 -28.56
N PRO A 31 -14.18 -2.89 -28.22
CA PRO A 31 -15.25 -3.21 -27.30
C PRO A 31 -14.95 -2.59 -25.94
N ILE A 32 -15.84 -1.70 -25.49
CA ILE A 32 -15.74 -1.08 -24.18
C ILE A 32 -16.42 -2.00 -23.17
N GLU A 33 -15.61 -2.65 -22.35
CA GLU A 33 -16.09 -3.42 -21.19
C GLU A 33 -17.04 -2.61 -20.31
N ASP A 34 -18.08 -3.28 -19.81
CA ASP A 34 -19.02 -2.65 -18.89
C ASP A 34 -18.35 -2.33 -17.54
N TYR A 35 -18.97 -1.46 -16.75
CA TYR A 35 -18.36 -1.00 -15.50
C TYR A 35 -18.17 -2.13 -14.49
N LYS A 36 -19.10 -3.10 -14.46
CA LYS A 36 -19.04 -4.23 -13.52
C LYS A 36 -17.82 -5.07 -13.84
N THR A 37 -17.66 -5.46 -15.11
CA THR A 37 -16.51 -6.24 -15.59
C THR A 37 -15.20 -5.50 -15.36
N PHE A 38 -15.10 -4.23 -15.79
CA PHE A 38 -13.93 -3.40 -15.51
C PHE A 38 -13.58 -3.36 -14.02
N SER A 39 -14.58 -3.14 -13.15
CA SER A 39 -14.35 -3.04 -11.71
C SER A 39 -13.91 -4.37 -11.09
N ASN A 40 -14.40 -5.50 -11.62
CA ASN A 40 -14.04 -6.82 -11.15
C ASN A 40 -12.59 -7.14 -11.53
N ILE A 41 -12.20 -6.91 -12.79
CA ILE A 41 -10.83 -7.09 -13.27
C ILE A 41 -9.83 -6.32 -12.38
N ILE A 42 -10.12 -5.04 -12.09
CA ILE A 42 -9.23 -4.22 -11.25
C ILE A 42 -9.18 -4.76 -9.81
N LYS A 43 -10.29 -5.23 -9.24
CA LYS A 43 -10.32 -5.79 -7.88
C LYS A 43 -9.55 -7.11 -7.80
N GLU A 44 -9.73 -7.99 -8.77
CA GLU A 44 -9.03 -9.27 -8.87
C GLU A 44 -7.54 -9.05 -9.05
N CYS A 45 -7.13 -8.19 -9.99
CA CYS A 45 -5.73 -7.82 -10.18
C CYS A 45 -5.10 -7.25 -8.90
N ASN A 46 -5.79 -6.37 -8.18
CA ASN A 46 -5.31 -5.86 -6.90
C ASN A 46 -5.23 -6.95 -5.82
N LYS A 47 -6.17 -7.90 -5.80
CA LYS A 47 -6.17 -9.02 -4.86
C LYS A 47 -4.96 -9.92 -5.13
N GLU A 48 -4.74 -10.33 -6.37
CA GLU A 48 -3.60 -11.16 -6.75
C GLU A 48 -2.27 -10.44 -6.51
N SER A 49 -2.19 -9.15 -6.82
CA SER A 49 -1.02 -8.32 -6.50
C SER A 49 -0.70 -8.31 -5.00
N VAL A 50 -1.73 -8.19 -4.16
CA VAL A 50 -1.56 -8.24 -2.70
C VAL A 50 -1.16 -9.64 -2.25
N ASN A 51 -1.73 -10.69 -2.84
CA ASN A 51 -1.41 -12.06 -2.49
C ASN A 51 0.05 -12.40 -2.80
N ALA A 52 0.53 -12.08 -4.00
CA ALA A 52 1.93 -12.30 -4.40
C ALA A 52 2.90 -11.59 -3.44
N ILE A 53 2.63 -10.32 -3.10
CA ILE A 53 3.52 -9.57 -2.21
C ILE A 53 3.46 -10.08 -0.76
N ILE A 54 2.28 -10.41 -0.24
CA ILE A 54 2.09 -10.77 1.17
C ILE A 54 2.39 -12.25 1.40
N TYR A 55 1.79 -13.15 0.64
CA TYR A 55 1.84 -14.58 0.94
C TYR A 55 3.00 -15.29 0.23
N GLU A 56 3.38 -14.82 -0.95
CA GLU A 56 4.52 -15.38 -1.69
C GLU A 56 5.82 -14.60 -1.43
N SER A 57 5.73 -13.50 -0.65
CA SER A 57 6.84 -12.59 -0.34
C SER A 57 7.55 -12.04 -1.58
N GLU A 58 6.81 -11.86 -2.68
CA GLU A 58 7.38 -11.38 -3.93
C GLU A 58 7.55 -9.85 -3.99
N THR A 59 8.42 -9.42 -4.89
CA THR A 59 8.51 -8.02 -5.31
C THR A 59 7.73 -7.82 -6.60
N LEU A 60 6.58 -7.15 -6.51
CA LEU A 60 5.75 -6.87 -7.66
C LEU A 60 6.33 -5.72 -8.47
N ARG A 61 6.81 -6.02 -9.68
CA ARG A 61 7.26 -5.00 -10.63
C ARG A 61 6.07 -4.37 -11.35
N LEU A 62 5.87 -3.08 -11.15
CA LEU A 62 4.79 -2.35 -11.81
C LEU A 62 5.12 -2.10 -13.28
N HIS A 63 4.10 -2.29 -14.12
CA HIS A 63 4.14 -2.05 -15.57
C HIS A 63 4.57 -0.61 -15.91
N HIS A 64 4.96 -0.38 -17.17
CA HIS A 64 5.37 0.93 -17.68
C HIS A 64 6.47 1.64 -16.88
N ARG A 65 7.33 0.85 -16.20
CA ARG A 65 8.40 1.37 -15.34
C ARG A 65 7.82 2.29 -14.25
N PHE A 66 6.79 1.85 -13.54
CA PHE A 66 6.27 2.54 -12.36
C PHE A 66 7.03 2.21 -11.07
N GLY A 67 8.02 1.33 -11.13
CA GLY A 67 8.83 0.91 -9.99
C GLY A 67 8.38 -0.45 -9.47
N GLU A 68 8.67 -0.72 -8.22
CA GLU A 68 8.42 -2.03 -7.59
C GLU A 68 7.71 -1.85 -6.25
N LEU A 69 6.79 -2.75 -5.92
CA LEU A 69 6.12 -2.82 -4.63
C LEU A 69 6.60 -4.07 -3.90
N LYS A 70 6.96 -3.92 -2.62
CA LYS A 70 7.29 -5.04 -1.74
C LYS A 70 6.94 -4.74 -0.29
N VAL A 71 6.90 -5.77 0.55
CA VAL A 71 6.97 -5.63 2.00
C VAL A 71 8.41 -5.84 2.43
N THR A 72 8.91 -4.96 3.29
CA THR A 72 10.29 -5.03 3.79
C THR A 72 10.29 -5.16 5.30
N LYS A 73 11.15 -6.05 5.78
CA LYS A 73 11.42 -6.29 7.19
C LYS A 73 12.52 -5.33 7.67
N TYR A 74 12.27 -4.68 8.80
CA TYR A 74 13.20 -3.79 9.47
C TYR A 74 13.39 -4.23 10.90
N GLU A 75 14.61 -4.13 11.42
CA GLU A 75 14.81 -4.20 12.86
C GLU A 75 14.12 -3.04 13.56
N ARG A 76 13.43 -3.35 14.65
CA ARG A 76 12.78 -2.37 15.49
C ARG A 76 13.86 -1.62 16.27
N SER A 77 13.97 -0.32 16.01
CA SER A 77 14.78 0.59 16.83
C SER A 77 13.89 1.41 17.76
N TYR A 78 14.24 1.41 19.05
CA TYR A 78 13.61 2.21 20.09
C TYR A 78 14.26 3.60 20.29
N ASN A 79 15.13 4.02 19.36
CA ASN A 79 15.81 5.33 19.41
C ASN A 79 14.86 6.53 19.25
N LYS A 80 13.55 6.29 19.04
CA LYS A 80 12.53 7.34 18.93
C LYS A 80 11.92 7.62 20.29
N ALA A 81 11.48 8.86 20.50
CA ALA A 81 10.73 9.25 21.70
C ALA A 81 9.57 8.29 22.00
N LYS A 82 9.37 7.94 23.28
CA LYS A 82 8.42 6.91 23.77
C LYS A 82 6.99 7.07 23.24
N HIS A 83 6.51 8.30 23.09
CA HIS A 83 5.17 8.59 22.54
C HIS A 83 4.99 8.20 21.07
N LYS A 84 6.06 7.85 20.35
CA LYS A 84 6.04 7.38 18.96
C LYS A 84 6.09 5.86 18.83
N TRP A 85 6.20 5.13 19.93
CA TRP A 85 6.22 3.67 19.91
C TRP A 85 4.83 3.12 19.59
N ALA A 86 4.80 1.99 18.88
CA ALA A 86 3.54 1.38 18.47
C ALA A 86 2.85 0.72 19.69
N ILE A 87 1.65 1.19 20.02
CA ILE A 87 0.84 0.71 21.14
C ILE A 87 0.03 -0.53 20.70
N ASP A 88 0.04 -1.57 21.52
CA ASP A 88 -0.90 -2.68 21.41
C ASP A 88 -2.17 -2.34 22.17
N PHE A 89 -3.17 -1.84 21.45
CA PHE A 89 -4.45 -1.45 22.03
C PHE A 89 -5.23 -2.63 22.63
N LYS A 90 -5.01 -3.85 22.15
CA LYS A 90 -5.70 -5.04 22.69
C LYS A 90 -5.13 -5.36 24.06
N ALA A 91 -3.82 -5.54 24.15
CA ALA A 91 -3.14 -5.82 25.42
C ALA A 91 -3.29 -4.66 26.42
N THR A 92 -3.28 -3.41 25.94
CA THR A 92 -3.53 -2.23 26.78
C THR A 92 -4.92 -2.28 27.44
N LYS A 93 -5.95 -2.71 26.69
CA LYS A 93 -7.31 -2.83 27.22
C LYS A 93 -7.44 -3.94 28.26
N GLU A 94 -6.72 -5.05 28.07
CA GLU A 94 -6.75 -6.21 28.97
C GLU A 94 -6.00 -5.95 30.29
N ASN A 95 -4.91 -5.18 30.25
CA ASN A 95 -4.04 -4.96 31.41
C ASN A 95 -4.30 -3.65 32.17
N GLY A 96 -5.02 -2.69 31.58
CA GLY A 96 -5.31 -1.40 32.21
C GLY A 96 -4.16 -0.37 32.19
N PHE A 97 -3.01 -0.72 31.61
CA PHE A 97 -1.88 0.19 31.37
C PHE A 97 -1.40 0.12 29.91
N THR A 98 -0.68 1.14 29.45
CA THR A 98 -0.22 1.21 28.05
C THR A 98 0.82 0.13 27.75
N VAL A 99 0.46 -0.84 26.92
CA VAL A 99 1.34 -1.91 26.43
C VAL A 99 1.83 -1.57 25.03
N TYR A 100 3.14 -1.70 24.80
CA TYR A 100 3.76 -1.49 23.48
C TYR A 100 4.06 -2.83 22.80
N PHE A 101 4.07 -2.83 21.46
CA PHE A 101 4.52 -4.01 20.71
C PHE A 101 6.01 -4.23 20.89
N ASP A 102 6.38 -5.39 21.43
CA ASP A 102 7.78 -5.80 21.67
C ASP A 102 8.36 -6.73 20.59
N GLN A 103 7.83 -6.65 19.36
CA GLN A 103 8.33 -7.48 18.26
C GLN A 103 9.69 -6.96 17.77
N PRO A 104 10.70 -7.83 17.56
CA PRO A 104 12.05 -7.41 17.14
C PRO A 104 12.07 -6.79 15.74
N TYR A 105 11.06 -7.09 14.92
CA TYR A 105 10.96 -6.59 13.55
C TYR A 105 9.70 -5.75 13.32
N ILE A 106 9.78 -4.84 12.34
CA ILE A 106 8.68 -4.05 11.80
C ILE A 106 8.60 -4.34 10.30
N TYR A 107 7.39 -4.53 9.81
CA TYR A 107 7.13 -4.77 8.39
C TYR A 107 6.50 -3.53 7.76
N SER A 108 7.02 -3.09 6.63
CA SER A 108 6.53 -1.89 5.94
C SER A 108 6.38 -2.12 4.45
N TRP A 109 5.26 -1.65 3.91
CA TRP A 109 5.05 -1.57 2.48
C TRP A 109 5.95 -0.49 1.88
N GLN A 110 6.70 -0.87 0.86
CA GLN A 110 7.62 0.00 0.15
C GLN A 110 7.27 0.10 -1.32
N TRP A 111 7.33 1.32 -1.83
CA TRP A 111 7.33 1.58 -3.27
C TRP A 111 8.73 2.03 -3.68
N ILE A 112 9.49 1.09 -4.25
CA ILE A 112 10.82 1.34 -4.78
C ILE A 112 10.70 2.09 -6.09
N LYS A 113 11.20 3.32 -6.07
CA LYS A 113 11.01 4.30 -7.13
C LYS A 113 12.25 4.55 -7.98
N ARG A 114 13.39 3.94 -7.65
CA ARG A 114 14.69 4.27 -8.27
C ARG A 114 14.61 4.26 -9.80
N LYS A 115 14.01 3.21 -10.36
CA LYS A 115 13.83 3.01 -11.82
C LYS A 115 12.51 3.55 -12.39
N ALA A 116 11.68 4.23 -11.60
CA ALA A 116 10.36 4.67 -12.06
C ALA A 116 10.41 5.93 -12.96
N VAL A 117 9.58 5.99 -14.01
CA VAL A 117 9.57 7.09 -15.00
C VAL A 117 8.87 8.36 -14.50
N ILE A 118 8.02 8.24 -13.47
CA ILE A 118 7.25 9.38 -12.93
C ILE A 118 8.18 10.49 -12.40
N LYS A 119 8.01 11.72 -12.89
CA LYS A 119 8.69 12.92 -12.36
C LYS A 119 8.19 13.26 -10.95
N ASN A 120 9.06 13.77 -10.07
CA ASN A 120 8.71 14.10 -8.67
C ASN A 120 8.21 12.93 -7.81
N LYS A 121 8.48 11.69 -8.23
CA LYS A 121 8.10 10.45 -7.52
C LYS A 121 8.53 10.42 -6.04
N SER A 122 9.64 11.07 -5.68
CA SER A 122 10.17 11.13 -4.31
C SER A 122 9.21 11.80 -3.31
N LYS A 123 8.34 12.70 -3.77
CA LYS A 123 7.38 13.42 -2.91
C LYS A 123 6.19 12.55 -2.47
N TYR A 124 5.95 11.44 -3.16
CA TYR A 124 4.80 10.59 -2.88
C TYR A 124 5.18 9.46 -1.92
N LYS A 125 4.25 9.06 -1.05
CA LYS A 125 4.39 7.87 -0.21
C LYS A 125 3.29 6.88 -0.61
N PHE A 126 3.67 5.63 -0.86
CA PHE A 126 2.67 4.58 -1.02
C PHE A 126 2.10 4.20 0.34
N ILE A 127 0.77 4.16 0.44
CA ILE A 127 0.06 3.71 1.63
C ILE A 127 -0.90 2.63 1.14
N PRO A 128 -0.70 1.36 1.54
CA PRO A 128 -1.61 0.30 1.16
C PRO A 128 -2.99 0.53 1.78
N CYS A 129 -4.02 -0.09 1.19
CA CYS A 129 -5.34 -0.09 1.80
C CYS A 129 -5.32 -0.81 3.16
N ARG A 130 -6.32 -0.55 4.00
CA ARG A 130 -6.41 -1.12 5.35
C ARG A 130 -6.39 -2.65 5.36
N ALA A 131 -7.03 -3.27 4.36
CA ALA A 131 -7.06 -4.73 4.20
C ALA A 131 -5.65 -5.30 3.97
N ALA A 132 -4.93 -4.82 2.95
CA ALA A 132 -3.56 -5.25 2.67
C ALA A 132 -2.61 -4.99 3.85
N LYS A 133 -2.76 -3.85 4.53
CA LYS A 133 -1.96 -3.56 5.74
C LYS A 133 -2.18 -4.57 6.87
N ARG A 134 -3.41 -5.07 7.02
CA ARG A 134 -3.78 -6.05 8.08
C ARG A 134 -3.47 -7.49 7.72
N ALA A 135 -3.36 -7.80 6.43
CA ALA A 135 -2.99 -9.12 5.96
C ALA A 135 -1.52 -9.47 6.30
N VAL A 136 -0.63 -8.48 6.39
CA VAL A 136 0.78 -8.73 6.78
C VAL A 136 0.90 -9.41 8.17
N PRO A 137 0.33 -8.90 9.27
CA PRO A 137 0.31 -9.62 10.54
C PRO A 137 -0.33 -11.01 10.50
N GLN A 138 -1.27 -11.26 9.58
CA GLN A 138 -1.89 -12.57 9.42
C GLN A 138 -0.92 -13.55 8.74
N ALA A 139 -0.22 -13.10 7.69
CA ALA A 139 0.81 -13.88 7.00
C ALA A 139 1.98 -14.22 7.93
N LEU A 140 2.38 -13.30 8.82
CA LEU A 140 3.42 -13.59 9.83
C LEU A 140 3.03 -14.73 10.78
N LYS A 141 1.74 -14.90 11.12
CA LYS A 141 1.27 -16.05 11.91
C LYS A 141 1.39 -17.36 11.16
N GLN A 142 1.36 -17.31 9.84
CA GLN A 142 1.57 -18.46 8.95
C GLN A 142 3.05 -18.74 8.68
N LYS A 143 3.97 -18.08 9.41
CA LYS A 143 5.44 -18.22 9.29
C LYS A 143 6.02 -17.79 7.94
N ILE A 144 5.34 -16.88 7.25
CA ILE A 144 5.86 -16.25 6.04
C ILE A 144 6.83 -15.14 6.47
N ASP A 145 8.08 -15.20 6.02
CA ASP A 145 9.10 -14.17 6.31
C ASP A 145 9.35 -13.31 5.07
N TYR A 146 9.75 -12.06 5.30
CA TYR A 146 9.99 -11.08 4.25
C TYR A 146 11.45 -10.66 4.21
N PHE A 147 12.00 -10.53 3.02
CA PHE A 147 13.39 -10.13 2.81
C PHE A 147 13.62 -8.64 3.10
N GLY A 148 14.73 -8.35 3.79
CA GLY A 148 15.28 -7.02 4.05
C GLY A 148 16.27 -6.62 2.98
#